data_AF-A0A2D8RRT3-F1
#
_entry.id   AF-A0A2D8RRT3-F1
#
_cell.length_a   1.000
_cell.length_b   1.000
_cell.length_c   1.000
_cell.angle_alpha   90.00
_cell.angle_beta   90.00
_cell.angle_gamma   90.00
#
_symmetry.space_group_name_H-M   'P 1'
#
loop_
_entity.id
_entity.type
_entity.pdbx_description
1 polymer ?
#
loop_
_entity_poly.entity_id
_entity_poly.type
_entity_poly.pdbx_seq_one_letter_code
_entity_poly.pdbx_strand_id
1 'polypeptide(L)'
;MPHLQEHQGESPIPEVAALFDEIRAANSPTPLIGKTVEELQDLLQTEAAVEQPNLIAKVEYGKLCMANSGPDTNGSQFFIVTNADGASWLDGKHTVFGKVIEGMDVALAIQEVETASDDKPVEDVKIIGVTIERI
;
A
#
# COMPACT_ATOMS: atom_id res chain seq x y z
N MET A 1 -23.26 -4.62 14.59
CA MET A 1 -22.90 -5.95 15.12
C MET A 1 -23.96 -6.38 16.13
N PRO A 2 -24.39 -7.65 16.14
CA PRO A 2 -25.51 -8.13 16.97
C PRO A 2 -25.37 -7.82 18.47
N HIS A 3 -24.14 -7.79 19.00
CA HIS A 3 -23.86 -7.54 20.42
C HIS A 3 -24.02 -6.07 20.87
N LEU A 4 -23.95 -5.08 19.97
CA LEU A 4 -24.11 -3.65 20.36
C LEU A 4 -25.58 -3.25 20.59
N GLN A 5 -26.52 -4.03 20.05
CA GLN A 5 -27.96 -3.79 20.24
C GLN A 5 -28.44 -4.28 21.61
N GLU A 6 -27.77 -5.27 22.20
CA GLU A 6 -28.11 -5.83 23.51
C GLU A 6 -27.61 -4.97 24.68
N HIS A 7 -26.54 -4.20 24.48
CA HIS A 7 -25.89 -3.38 25.50
C HIS A 7 -26.08 -1.87 25.33
N GLN A 8 -27.15 -1.43 24.67
CA GLN A 8 -27.48 0.00 24.47
C GLN A 8 -26.34 0.85 23.86
N GLY A 9 -25.48 0.24 23.04
CA GLY A 9 -24.34 0.91 22.41
C GLY A 9 -23.07 1.01 23.29
N GLU A 10 -23.07 0.41 24.49
CA GLU A 10 -21.88 0.25 25.32
C GLU A 10 -21.22 -1.11 25.07
N SER A 11 -19.90 -1.16 25.23
CA SER A 11 -19.17 -2.43 25.17
C SER A 11 -19.45 -3.24 26.44
N PRO A 12 -19.80 -4.54 26.35
CA PRO A 12 -19.94 -5.41 27.52
C PRO A 12 -18.62 -5.72 28.23
N ILE A 13 -17.49 -5.40 27.58
CA ILE A 13 -16.14 -5.58 28.12
C ILE A 13 -15.71 -4.25 28.76
N PRO A 14 -15.58 -4.16 30.10
CA PRO A 14 -15.28 -2.92 30.80
C PRO A 14 -13.98 -2.26 30.34
N GLU A 15 -12.97 -3.07 30.02
CA GLU A 15 -11.67 -2.59 29.54
C GLU A 15 -11.78 -1.93 28.15
N VAL A 16 -12.65 -2.46 27.28
CA VAL A 16 -12.95 -1.88 25.96
C VAL A 16 -13.76 -0.59 26.11
N ALA A 17 -14.72 -0.55 27.04
CA ALA A 17 -15.51 0.65 27.33
C ALA A 17 -14.61 1.80 27.82
N ALA A 18 -13.73 1.51 28.79
CA ALA A 18 -12.75 2.46 29.29
C ALA A 18 -11.82 2.97 28.18
N LEU A 19 -11.35 2.08 27.29
CA LEU A 19 -10.52 2.46 26.15
C LEU A 19 -11.25 3.41 25.19
N PHE A 20 -12.52 3.17 24.89
CA PHE A 20 -13.32 4.08 24.06
C PHE A 20 -13.54 5.43 24.72
N ASP A 21 -13.75 5.46 26.04
CA ASP A 21 -13.91 6.70 26.79
C ASP A 21 -12.62 7.52 26.82
N GLU A 22 -11.45 6.87 26.96
CA GLU A 22 -10.15 7.53 26.84
C GLU A 22 -9.92 8.11 25.46
N ILE A 23 -10.23 7.37 24.39
CA ILE A 23 -10.11 7.85 23.00
C ILE A 23 -11.01 9.06 22.77
N ARG A 24 -12.26 9.01 23.25
CA ARG A 24 -13.22 10.13 23.14
C ARG A 24 -12.77 11.34 23.95
N ALA A 25 -12.28 11.14 25.17
CA ALA A 25 -11.80 12.19 26.05
C ALA A 25 -10.54 12.86 25.49
N ALA A 26 -9.63 12.09 24.92
CA ALA A 26 -8.40 12.59 24.29
C ALA A 26 -8.63 13.16 22.88
N ASN A 27 -9.79 12.86 22.26
CA ASN A 27 -10.06 13.09 20.84
C ASN A 27 -8.90 12.59 19.94
N SER A 28 -8.31 11.44 20.30
CA SER A 28 -7.09 10.92 19.69
C SER A 28 -7.02 9.40 19.83
N PRO A 29 -6.49 8.68 18.81
CA PRO A 29 -6.27 7.23 18.89
C PRO A 29 -5.04 6.86 19.73
N THR A 30 -4.38 7.81 20.42
CA THR A 30 -3.19 7.54 21.26
C THR A 30 -3.33 6.36 22.23
N PRO A 31 -4.48 6.11 22.88
CA PRO A 31 -4.65 4.93 23.75
C PRO A 31 -4.49 3.58 23.04
N LEU A 32 -4.58 3.55 21.70
CA LEU A 32 -4.32 2.37 20.88
C LEU A 32 -2.83 2.21 20.52
N ILE A 33 -2.04 3.29 20.62
CA ILE A 33 -0.63 3.29 20.20
C ILE A 33 0.20 2.49 21.22
N GLY A 34 0.92 1.49 20.72
CA GLY A 34 1.79 0.63 21.54
C GLY A 34 1.15 -0.68 22.01
N LYS A 35 -0.15 -0.89 21.76
CA LYS A 35 -0.77 -2.20 21.95
C LYS A 35 -0.48 -3.12 20.76
N THR A 36 -0.12 -4.37 21.01
CA THR A 36 0.08 -5.35 19.93
C THR A 36 -1.28 -5.79 19.35
N VAL A 37 -1.24 -6.41 18.17
CA VAL A 37 -2.45 -7.01 17.57
C VAL A 37 -3.05 -8.07 18.49
N GLU A 38 -2.20 -8.87 19.14
CA GLU A 38 -2.62 -9.93 20.08
C GLU A 38 -3.32 -9.33 21.30
N GLU A 39 -2.77 -8.26 21.89
CA GLU A 39 -3.39 -7.56 23.01
C GLU A 39 -4.77 -6.97 22.65
N LEU A 40 -4.93 -6.49 21.42
CA LEU A 40 -6.22 -5.98 20.93
C LEU A 40 -7.21 -7.11 20.61
N GLN A 41 -6.74 -8.25 20.10
CA GLN A 41 -7.56 -9.43 19.83
C GLN A 41 -8.09 -10.05 21.12
N ASP A 42 -7.23 -10.19 22.13
CA ASP A 42 -7.60 -10.64 23.48
C ASP A 42 -8.63 -9.68 24.11
N LEU A 43 -8.37 -8.38 24.04
CA LEU A 43 -9.23 -7.35 24.60
C LEU A 43 -10.62 -7.31 23.94
N LEU A 44 -10.67 -7.47 22.62
CA LEU A 44 -11.91 -7.47 21.86
C LEU A 44 -12.58 -8.84 21.80
N GLN A 45 -11.97 -9.86 22.42
CA GLN A 45 -12.39 -11.26 22.37
C GLN A 45 -12.65 -11.72 20.93
N THR A 46 -11.72 -11.37 20.03
CA THR A 46 -11.86 -11.67 18.61
C THR A 46 -10.62 -12.36 18.08
N GLU A 47 -10.86 -13.49 17.42
CA GLU A 47 -9.86 -14.20 16.62
C GLU A 47 -9.86 -13.69 15.16
N ALA A 48 -10.61 -12.63 14.87
CA ALA A 48 -10.63 -12.05 13.53
C ALA A 48 -9.20 -11.65 13.16
N ALA A 49 -8.70 -12.21 12.06
CA ALA A 49 -7.44 -11.78 11.50
C ALA A 49 -7.54 -10.27 11.22
N VAL A 50 -6.54 -9.52 11.65
CA VAL A 50 -6.38 -8.15 11.17
C VAL A 50 -6.14 -8.27 9.67
N GLU A 51 -7.15 -7.91 8.87
CA GLU A 51 -6.97 -7.74 7.44
C GLU A 51 -5.98 -6.61 7.23
N GLN A 52 -4.70 -6.98 7.09
CA GLN A 52 -3.75 -6.08 6.48
C GLN A 52 -4.22 -5.90 5.05
N PRO A 53 -4.45 -4.66 4.57
CA PRO A 53 -4.72 -4.42 3.17
C PRO A 53 -3.49 -4.86 2.38
N ASN A 54 -3.45 -6.13 2.01
CA ASN A 54 -2.44 -6.64 1.12
C ASN A 54 -2.70 -5.97 -0.23
N LEU A 55 -1.69 -5.32 -0.78
CA LEU A 55 -1.72 -4.91 -2.18
C LEU A 55 -1.86 -6.20 -3.00
N ILE A 56 -3.10 -6.53 -3.39
CA ILE A 56 -3.46 -7.81 -4.01
C ILE A 56 -2.88 -7.91 -5.43
N ALA A 57 -2.61 -6.76 -6.05
CA ALA A 57 -2.11 -6.69 -7.40
C ALA A 57 -0.63 -7.11 -7.46
N LYS A 58 -0.38 -8.20 -8.20
CA LYS A 58 0.96 -8.72 -8.46
C LYS A 58 1.76 -7.79 -9.36
N VAL A 59 3.06 -7.67 -9.08
CA VAL A 59 4.03 -6.91 -9.85
C VAL A 59 4.51 -7.76 -11.03
N GLU A 60 3.63 -7.93 -12.03
CA GLU A 60 3.89 -8.70 -13.25
C GLU A 60 4.54 -7.83 -14.35
N TYR A 61 4.98 -8.46 -15.43
CA TYR A 61 5.47 -7.77 -16.62
C TYR A 61 4.46 -6.71 -17.14
N GLY A 62 4.97 -5.54 -17.51
CA GLY A 62 4.20 -4.41 -18.05
C GLY A 62 3.35 -3.66 -17.02
N LYS A 63 3.40 -4.01 -15.73
CA LYS A 63 2.69 -3.25 -14.69
C LYS A 63 3.33 -1.90 -14.46
N LEU A 64 2.48 -0.92 -14.14
CA LEU A 64 2.87 0.42 -13.70
C LEU A 64 2.72 0.50 -12.19
N CYS A 65 3.82 0.81 -11.50
CA CYS A 65 3.94 0.70 -10.05
C CYS A 65 4.49 1.98 -9.43
N MET A 66 4.03 2.33 -8.23
CA MET A 66 4.57 3.45 -7.46
C MET A 66 5.93 3.10 -6.84
N ALA A 67 6.92 3.96 -7.00
CA ALA A 67 8.16 3.89 -6.25
C ALA A 67 7.96 4.52 -4.85
N ASN A 68 8.66 4.00 -3.86
CA ASN A 68 8.61 4.48 -2.48
C ASN A 68 9.91 4.15 -1.73
N SER A 69 10.05 4.69 -0.51
CA SER A 69 11.15 4.45 0.42
C SER A 69 10.70 3.66 1.65
N GLY A 70 9.63 2.86 1.51
CA GLY A 70 8.95 2.17 2.61
C GLY A 70 7.44 2.44 2.63
N PRO A 71 6.71 1.78 3.55
CA PRO A 71 5.26 1.92 3.68
C PRO A 71 4.83 3.38 3.77
N ASP A 72 3.75 3.73 3.06
CA ASP A 72 3.12 5.06 3.08
C ASP A 72 4.04 6.25 2.68
N THR A 73 5.09 5.99 1.90
CA THR A 73 6.01 7.03 1.37
C THR A 73 5.89 7.25 -0.14
N ASN A 74 4.75 6.91 -0.73
CA ASN A 74 4.50 7.16 -2.15
C ASN A 74 4.53 8.67 -2.45
N GLY A 75 5.22 9.04 -3.53
CA GLY A 75 5.25 10.40 -4.07
C GLY A 75 4.73 10.45 -5.49
N SER A 76 5.52 11.00 -6.42
CA SER A 76 5.22 11.02 -7.86
C SER A 76 6.07 10.04 -8.68
N GLN A 77 7.07 9.41 -8.06
CA GLN A 77 7.97 8.48 -8.74
C GLN A 77 7.23 7.15 -9.01
N PHE A 78 7.44 6.61 -10.20
CA PHE A 78 6.86 5.35 -10.64
C PHE A 78 7.87 4.57 -11.47
N PHE A 79 7.59 3.29 -11.70
CA PHE A 79 8.35 2.44 -12.61
C PHE A 79 7.43 1.53 -13.43
N ILE A 80 7.94 1.06 -14.56
CA ILE A 80 7.31 0.04 -15.42
C ILE A 80 8.11 -1.25 -15.26
N VAL A 81 7.42 -2.37 -15.06
CA VAL A 81 8.07 -3.68 -14.93
C VAL A 81 8.43 -4.22 -16.31
N THR A 82 9.72 -4.27 -16.63
CA THR A 82 10.23 -4.79 -17.91
C THR A 82 10.75 -6.23 -17.82
N ASN A 83 10.92 -6.79 -16.61
CA ASN A 83 11.27 -8.19 -16.45
C ASN A 83 10.12 -9.09 -16.89
N ALA A 84 10.36 -9.99 -17.85
CA ALA A 84 9.35 -10.88 -18.44
C ALA A 84 8.69 -11.81 -17.39
N ASP A 85 9.45 -12.22 -16.38
CA ASP A 85 8.94 -13.07 -15.28
C ASP A 85 8.22 -12.26 -14.18
N GLY A 86 8.14 -10.93 -14.33
CA GLY A 86 7.67 -10.02 -13.29
C GLY A 86 8.69 -9.80 -12.17
N ALA A 87 8.23 -9.23 -11.07
CA ALA A 87 9.04 -8.91 -9.90
C ALA A 87 8.29 -9.25 -8.61
N SER A 88 8.01 -10.54 -8.38
CA SER A 88 7.24 -11.03 -7.23
C SER A 88 7.83 -10.63 -5.86
N TRP A 89 9.14 -10.32 -5.80
CA TRP A 89 9.78 -9.80 -4.58
C TRP A 89 9.32 -8.39 -4.20
N LEU A 90 8.59 -7.70 -5.08
CA LEU A 90 7.99 -6.38 -4.87
C LEU A 90 6.49 -6.46 -4.55
N ASP A 91 5.87 -7.65 -4.62
CA ASP A 91 4.47 -7.86 -4.25
C ASP A 91 4.23 -7.39 -2.81
N GLY A 92 3.12 -6.68 -2.58
CA GLY A 92 2.82 -6.10 -1.27
C GLY A 92 3.65 -4.87 -0.86
N LYS A 93 4.72 -4.53 -1.60
CA LYS A 93 5.63 -3.41 -1.26
C LYS A 93 5.43 -2.16 -2.11
N HIS A 94 4.96 -2.34 -3.34
CA HIS A 94 4.73 -1.25 -4.28
C HIS A 94 3.30 -1.30 -4.80
N THR A 95 2.63 -0.13 -4.80
CA THR A 95 1.26 -0.03 -5.30
C THR A 95 1.25 -0.17 -6.81
N VAL A 96 0.64 -1.24 -7.32
CA VAL A 96 0.31 -1.38 -8.74
C VAL A 96 -0.93 -0.56 -9.05
N PHE A 97 -0.85 0.38 -10.00
CA PHE A 97 -1.96 1.28 -10.32
C PHE A 97 -2.29 1.36 -11.81
N GLY A 98 -1.58 0.60 -12.65
CA GLY A 98 -1.86 0.53 -14.08
C GLY A 98 -1.08 -0.56 -14.78
N LYS A 99 -1.18 -0.57 -16.10
CA LYS A 99 -0.38 -1.42 -16.99
C LYS A 99 -0.16 -0.73 -18.32
N VAL A 100 0.95 -1.03 -18.97
CA VAL A 100 1.20 -0.67 -20.35
C VAL A 100 0.25 -1.48 -21.24
N ILE A 101 -0.53 -0.78 -22.08
CA ILE A 101 -1.42 -1.41 -23.06
C ILE A 101 -0.83 -1.42 -24.47
N GLU A 102 -0.01 -0.41 -24.78
CA GLU A 102 0.70 -0.21 -26.05
C GLU A 102 2.06 0.45 -25.75
N GLY A 103 3.05 0.24 -26.62
CA GLY A 103 4.39 0.85 -26.46
C GLY A 103 5.32 0.14 -25.48
N MET A 104 5.10 -1.15 -25.18
CA MET A 104 6.00 -1.90 -24.30
C MET A 104 7.39 -2.11 -24.92
N ASP A 105 7.46 -2.19 -26.25
CA ASP A 105 8.71 -2.17 -27.02
C ASP A 105 9.54 -0.90 -26.77
N VAL A 106 8.88 0.25 -26.59
CA VAL A 106 9.56 1.50 -26.21
C VAL A 106 10.11 1.41 -24.79
N ALA A 107 9.35 0.87 -23.84
CA ALA A 107 9.83 0.66 -22.47
C ALA A 107 11.04 -0.30 -22.44
N LEU A 108 11.02 -1.36 -23.25
CA LEU A 108 12.17 -2.26 -23.42
C LEU A 108 13.36 -1.57 -24.07
N ALA A 109 13.14 -0.73 -25.08
CA ALA A 109 14.22 0.06 -25.69
C ALA A 109 14.87 1.04 -24.69
N ILE A 110 14.07 1.63 -23.79
CA ILE A 110 14.55 2.50 -22.71
C ILE A 110 15.39 1.70 -21.69
N GLN A 111 15.05 0.44 -21.42
CA GLN A 111 15.84 -0.41 -20.51
C GLN A 111 17.28 -0.62 -21.02
N GLU A 112 17.47 -0.71 -22.33
CA GLU A 112 18.75 -1.04 -22.96
C GLU A 112 19.66 0.18 -23.19
N VAL A 113 19.26 1.38 -22.76
CA VAL A 113 20.10 2.58 -22.90
C VAL A 113 21.35 2.48 -22.02
N GLU A 114 22.44 3.09 -22.46
CA GLU A 114 23.68 3.13 -21.68
C GLU A 114 23.46 3.88 -20.36
N THR A 115 23.86 3.26 -19.25
CA THR A 115 23.78 3.82 -17.90
C THR A 115 25.15 4.06 -17.29
N ALA A 116 25.23 5.08 -16.44
CA ALA A 116 26.37 5.31 -15.56
C ALA A 116 26.35 4.32 -14.39
N SER A 117 27.37 4.40 -13.51
CA SER A 117 27.54 3.48 -12.38
C SER A 117 26.43 3.52 -11.33
N ASP A 118 25.57 4.54 -11.35
CA ASP A 118 24.43 4.73 -10.45
C ASP A 118 23.08 4.37 -11.11
N ASP A 119 23.13 3.58 -12.19
CA ASP A 119 21.98 3.17 -13.02
C ASP A 119 21.24 4.33 -13.70
N LYS A 120 21.78 5.56 -13.65
CA LYS A 120 21.23 6.69 -14.38
C LYS A 120 21.62 6.61 -15.87
N PRO A 121 20.69 6.82 -16.81
CA PRO A 121 21.03 6.94 -18.23
C PRO A 121 22.13 8.00 -18.48
N VAL A 122 23.12 7.68 -19.31
CA VAL A 122 24.17 8.61 -19.72
C VAL A 122 23.57 9.77 -20.51
N GLU A 123 22.67 9.44 -21.44
CA GLU A 123 21.83 10.39 -22.15
C GLU A 123 20.42 10.38 -21.54
N ASP A 124 19.93 11.55 -21.14
CA ASP A 124 18.64 11.66 -20.44
C ASP A 124 17.46 11.18 -21.32
N VAL A 125 16.69 10.22 -20.81
CA VAL A 125 15.37 9.85 -21.37
C VAL A 125 14.29 10.66 -20.67
N LYS A 126 13.62 11.56 -21.41
CA LYS A 126 12.67 12.55 -20.84
C LYS A 126 11.23 12.30 -21.28
N ILE A 127 10.30 12.39 -20.33
CA ILE A 127 8.88 12.55 -20.62
C ILE A 127 8.65 14.01 -21.06
N ILE A 128 8.26 14.21 -22.32
CA ILE A 128 8.04 15.55 -22.88
C ILE A 128 6.61 16.05 -22.62
N GLY A 129 5.64 15.15 -22.51
CA GLY A 129 4.25 15.48 -22.24
C GLY A 129 3.45 14.25 -21.82
N VAL A 130 2.30 14.49 -21.21
CA VAL A 130 1.33 13.46 -20.81
C VAL A 130 -0.04 13.91 -21.28
N THR A 131 -0.73 13.04 -22.01
CA THR A 131 -2.13 13.24 -22.40
C THR A 131 -2.99 12.27 -21.62
N ILE A 132 -4.03 12.79 -20.96
CA ILE A 132 -4.98 11.99 -20.18
C ILE A 132 -6.26 11.90 -20.99
N GLU A 133 -6.59 10.68 -21.39
CA GLU A 133 -7.82 10.38 -22.12
C GLU A 133 -8.72 9.49 -21.27
N ARG A 134 -10.02 9.77 -21.34
CA ARG A 134 -11.01 8.87 -20.76
C ARG A 134 -11.27 7.78 -21.80
N ILE A 135 -10.83 6.57 -21.48
CA ILE A 135 -11.10 5.36 -22.26
C ILE A 135 -12.49 4.84 -21.90
#